data_AF-A0A930X0L2-F1
#
_entry.id   AF-A0A930X0L2-F1
#
_cell.length_a   1.000
_cell.length_b   1.000
_cell.length_c   1.000
_cell.angle_alpha   90.00
_cell.angle_beta   90.00
_cell.angle_gamma   90.00
#
_symmetry.space_group_name_H-M   'P 1'
#
loop_
_entity.id
_entity.type
_entity.pdbx_description
1 polymer ?
#
loop_
_entity_poly.entity_id
_entity_poly.type
_entity_poly.pdbx_seq_one_letter_code
_entity_poly.pdbx_strand_id
1 'polypeptide(L)'
;AQQQLEVIQQQRIAVENDITVNEKLLAEAQKRLEGRESVFYKRVRDIYINGRLSYLDVVIGSKDFSDFANRLEILKRIIDADIKLIDEIKKERAEIAARKQALEQSRAKLVELEKAAVAKQAEIEQKKKEREVVLQKAQNDRATAMQAVEELNASSAQITALLKARQAERAAARAAAE
;
A
#
# COMPACT_ATOMS: atom_id res chain seq x y z
N ALA A 1 15.97 4.45 -6.97
CA ALA A 1 14.99 5.39 -6.38
C ALA A 1 13.65 5.32 -7.11
N GLN A 2 13.60 5.57 -8.43
CA GLN A 2 12.37 5.43 -9.25
C GLN A 2 11.71 4.04 -9.14
N GLN A 3 12.47 2.97 -9.37
CA GLN A 3 11.98 1.58 -9.23
C GLN A 3 11.45 1.26 -7.83
N GLN A 4 12.07 1.82 -6.78
CA GLN A 4 11.61 1.62 -5.40
C GLN A 4 10.28 2.36 -5.15
N LEU A 5 10.11 3.56 -5.70
CA LEU A 5 8.85 4.29 -5.64
C LEU A 5 7.73 3.53 -6.37
N GLU A 6 8.01 2.95 -7.54
CA GLU A 6 7.04 2.12 -8.28
C GLU A 6 6.61 0.90 -7.46
N VAL A 7 7.56 0.20 -6.83
CA VAL A 7 7.24 -0.94 -5.94
C VAL A 7 6.37 -0.50 -4.76
N ILE A 8 6.69 0.63 -4.12
CA ILE A 8 5.87 1.16 -3.01
C ILE A 8 4.46 1.51 -3.51
N GLN A 9 4.31 2.11 -4.68
CA GLN A 9 3.00 2.44 -5.26
C GLN A 9 2.19 1.18 -5.58
N GLN A 10 2.81 0.14 -6.15
CA GLN A 10 2.14 -1.13 -6.39
C GLN A 10 1.68 -1.79 -5.08
N GLN A 11 2.52 -1.78 -4.05
CA GLN A 11 2.16 -2.29 -2.73
C GLN A 11 1.01 -1.50 -2.10
N ARG A 12 0.97 -0.17 -2.27
CA ARG A 12 -0.17 0.65 -1.80
C ARG A 12 -1.47 0.25 -2.46
N ILE A 13 -1.48 0.16 -3.80
CA ILE A 13 -2.68 -0.22 -4.57
C ILE A 13 -3.17 -1.62 -4.14
N ALA A 14 -2.25 -2.57 -3.96
CA ALA A 14 -2.60 -3.89 -3.46
C ALA A 14 -3.26 -3.83 -2.08
N VAL A 15 -2.67 -3.10 -1.14
CA VAL A 15 -3.20 -2.94 0.23
C VAL A 15 -4.54 -2.20 0.23
N GLU A 16 -4.72 -1.16 -0.59
CA GLU A 16 -5.99 -0.43 -0.72
C GLU A 16 -7.12 -1.33 -1.25
N ASN A 17 -6.82 -2.16 -2.25
CA ASN A 17 -7.77 -3.15 -2.77
C ASN A 17 -8.12 -4.17 -1.71
N ASP A 18 -7.13 -4.70 -1.00
CA ASP A 18 -7.34 -5.66 0.09
C ASP A 18 -8.18 -5.06 1.23
N ILE A 19 -7.96 -3.81 1.61
CA ILE A 19 -8.77 -3.08 2.59
C ILE A 19 -10.22 -3.01 2.11
N THR A 20 -10.45 -2.57 0.87
CA THR A 20 -11.79 -2.42 0.30
C THR A 20 -12.56 -3.75 0.28
N VAL A 21 -11.90 -4.83 -0.16
CA VAL A 21 -12.50 -6.17 -0.19
C VAL A 21 -12.80 -6.65 1.24
N ASN A 22 -11.86 -6.49 2.16
CA ASN A 22 -12.04 -6.94 3.54
C ASN A 22 -13.12 -6.14 4.29
N GLU A 23 -13.27 -4.85 4.03
CA GLU A 23 -14.35 -4.03 4.58
C GLU A 23 -15.72 -4.53 4.15
N LYS A 24 -15.89 -4.84 2.85
CA LYS A 24 -17.13 -5.41 2.35
C LYS A 24 -17.43 -6.77 2.98
N LEU A 25 -16.44 -7.67 3.02
CA LEU A 25 -16.60 -8.98 3.63
C LEU A 25 -16.90 -8.90 5.13
N LEU A 26 -16.31 -7.93 5.82
CA LEU A 26 -16.55 -7.66 7.23
C LEU A 26 -17.98 -7.16 7.45
N ALA A 27 -18.46 -6.22 6.64
CA ALA A 27 -19.83 -5.72 6.72
C ALA A 27 -20.87 -6.83 6.48
N GLU A 28 -20.63 -7.70 5.48
CA GLU A 28 -21.46 -8.87 5.23
C GLU A 28 -21.47 -9.85 6.41
N ALA A 29 -20.30 -10.11 7.01
CA ALA A 29 -20.19 -10.96 8.19
C ALA A 29 -20.92 -10.37 9.40
N GLN A 30 -20.79 -9.06 9.64
CA GLN A 30 -21.51 -8.38 10.72
C GLN A 30 -23.03 -8.48 10.52
N LYS A 31 -23.52 -8.27 9.29
CA LYS A 31 -24.95 -8.41 8.99
C LYS A 31 -25.47 -9.84 9.20
N ARG A 32 -24.68 -10.86 8.83
CA ARG A 32 -25.03 -12.27 9.10
C ARG A 32 -25.08 -12.56 10.59
N LEU A 33 -24.08 -12.07 11.34
CA LEU A 33 -24.02 -12.20 12.79
C LEU A 33 -25.24 -11.54 13.46
N GLU A 34 -25.61 -10.31 13.06
CA GLU A 34 -26.79 -9.62 13.57
C GLU A 34 -28.08 -10.44 13.34
N GLY A 35 -28.22 -11.05 12.16
CA GLY A 35 -29.34 -11.94 11.87
C GLY A 35 -29.39 -13.15 12.80
N ARG A 36 -28.26 -13.82 13.02
CA ARG A 36 -28.15 -14.98 13.93
C ARG A 36 -28.40 -14.59 15.38
N GLU A 37 -27.88 -13.45 15.82
CA GLU A 37 -28.11 -12.91 17.15
C GLU A 37 -29.58 -12.58 17.38
N SER A 38 -30.28 -12.02 16.39
CA SER A 38 -31.73 -11.78 16.48
C SER A 38 -32.52 -13.07 16.69
N VAL A 39 -32.19 -14.15 15.97
CA VAL A 39 -32.80 -15.46 16.17
C VAL A 39 -32.50 -15.99 17.58
N PHE A 40 -31.23 -15.90 18.00
CA PHE A 40 -30.80 -16.32 19.33
C PHE A 40 -31.52 -15.56 20.45
N TYR A 41 -31.65 -14.23 20.35
CA TYR A 41 -32.35 -13.42 21.36
C TYR A 41 -33.83 -13.77 21.46
N LYS A 42 -34.52 -13.99 20.34
CA LYS A 42 -35.91 -14.47 20.34
C LYS A 42 -36.00 -15.83 21.04
N ARG A 43 -35.10 -16.75 20.71
CA ARG A 43 -35.05 -18.08 21.31
C ARG A 43 -34.84 -18.05 22.82
N VAL A 44 -33.87 -17.28 23.29
CA VAL A 44 -33.59 -17.11 24.73
C VAL A 44 -34.80 -16.49 25.45
N ARG A 45 -35.44 -15.49 24.84
CA ARG A 45 -36.66 -14.89 25.37
C ARG A 45 -37.81 -15.91 25.45
N ASP A 46 -38.00 -16.73 24.44
CA ASP A 46 -39.05 -17.77 24.43
C ASP A 46 -38.81 -18.81 25.52
N ILE A 47 -37.54 -19.22 25.72
CA ILE A 47 -37.15 -20.12 26.81
C ILE A 47 -37.41 -19.47 28.17
N TYR A 48 -37.13 -18.16 28.31
CA TYR A 48 -37.36 -17.43 29.55
C TYR A 48 -38.85 -17.26 29.88
N ILE A 49 -39.67 -16.90 28.89
CA ILE A 49 -41.12 -16.65 29.06
C ILE A 49 -41.87 -17.97 29.28
N ASN A 50 -41.59 -18.98 28.46
CA ASN A 50 -42.35 -20.24 28.48
C ASN A 50 -41.72 -21.28 29.43
N GLY A 51 -40.47 -21.09 29.85
CA GLY A 51 -39.85 -21.79 30.96
C GLY A 51 -39.65 -23.30 30.79
N ARG A 52 -39.01 -23.91 31.81
CA ARG A 52 -38.77 -25.36 31.93
C ARG A 52 -40.07 -26.16 32.14
N LEU A 53 -41.09 -25.54 32.72
CA LEU A 53 -42.39 -26.14 33.02
C LEU A 53 -43.17 -26.48 31.74
N SER A 54 -43.15 -25.61 30.72
CA SER A 54 -43.82 -25.90 29.44
C SER A 54 -43.21 -27.12 28.72
N TYR A 55 -41.90 -27.34 28.83
CA TYR A 55 -41.25 -28.54 28.27
C TYR A 55 -41.62 -29.82 29.03
N LEU A 56 -41.73 -29.74 30.37
CA LEU A 56 -42.20 -30.86 31.20
C LEU A 56 -43.67 -31.17 30.90
N ASP A 57 -44.52 -30.16 30.74
CA ASP A 57 -45.94 -30.35 30.40
C ASP A 57 -46.13 -30.98 29.02
N VAL A 58 -45.31 -30.61 28.03
CA VAL A 58 -45.33 -31.22 26.69
C VAL A 58 -44.93 -32.69 26.74
N VAL A 59 -43.97 -33.06 27.59
CA VAL A 59 -43.49 -34.43 27.69
C VAL A 59 -44.42 -35.28 28.58
N ILE A 60 -44.97 -34.72 29.66
CA ILE A 60 -45.89 -35.40 30.59
C ILE A 60 -47.31 -35.51 30.00
N GLY A 61 -47.73 -34.57 29.15
CA GLY A 61 -49.01 -34.60 28.44
C GLY A 61 -49.02 -35.44 27.16
N SER A 62 -48.10 -36.39 27.00
CA SER A 62 -48.06 -37.33 25.86
C SER A 62 -49.19 -38.36 25.96
N LYS A 63 -49.77 -38.76 24.83
CA LYS A 63 -50.91 -39.70 24.78
C LYS A 63 -50.52 -41.15 25.08
N ASP A 64 -49.29 -41.53 24.75
CA ASP A 64 -48.72 -42.86 24.91
C ASP A 64 -47.18 -42.79 24.93
N PHE A 65 -46.52 -43.94 25.16
CA PHE A 65 -45.05 -44.04 25.24
C PHE A 65 -44.33 -43.68 23.93
N SER A 66 -44.95 -43.93 22.77
CA SER A 66 -44.37 -43.61 21.48
C SER A 66 -44.40 -42.10 21.21
N ASP A 67 -45.49 -41.43 21.57
CA ASP A 67 -45.61 -39.96 21.52
C ASP A 67 -44.62 -39.30 22.49
N PHE A 68 -44.46 -39.86 23.70
CA PHE A 68 -43.44 -39.41 24.66
C PHE A 68 -42.01 -39.47 24.06
N ALA A 69 -41.63 -40.61 23.49
CA ALA A 69 -40.29 -40.81 22.93
C ALA A 69 -40.00 -39.84 21.76
N ASN A 70 -40.98 -39.65 20.87
CA ASN A 70 -40.86 -38.70 19.74
C ASN A 70 -40.70 -37.25 20.22
N ARG A 71 -41.49 -36.82 21.21
CA ARG A 71 -41.37 -35.46 21.78
C ARG A 71 -40.02 -35.25 22.44
N LEU A 72 -39.51 -36.24 23.16
CA LEU A 72 -38.19 -36.20 23.79
C LEU A 72 -37.06 -36.11 22.75
N GLU A 73 -37.16 -36.84 21.64
CA GLU A 73 -36.20 -36.75 20.54
C GLU A 73 -36.20 -35.35 19.88
N ILE A 74 -37.39 -34.78 19.63
CA ILE A 74 -37.52 -33.42 19.08
C ILE A 74 -36.88 -32.39 20.03
N LEU A 75 -37.15 -32.48 21.33
CA LEU A 75 -36.57 -31.57 22.32
C LEU A 75 -35.05 -31.64 22.34
N LYS A 76 -34.49 -32.85 22.29
CA LYS A 76 -33.05 -33.04 22.21
C LYS A 76 -32.47 -32.37 20.96
N ARG A 77 -33.08 -32.57 19.78
CA ARG A 77 -32.64 -31.93 18.53
C ARG A 77 -32.68 -30.40 18.59
N ILE A 78 -33.69 -29.83 19.24
CA ILE A 78 -33.82 -28.39 19.42
C ILE A 78 -32.70 -27.85 20.32
N ILE A 79 -32.41 -28.51 21.45
CA ILE A 79 -31.32 -28.12 22.35
C ILE A 79 -29.97 -28.21 21.62
N ASP A 80 -29.73 -29.28 20.86
CA ASP A 80 -28.51 -29.43 20.07
C ASP A 80 -28.36 -28.31 19.03
N ALA A 81 -29.46 -27.91 18.38
CA ALA A 81 -29.47 -26.78 17.45
C ALA A 81 -29.20 -25.43 18.15
N ASP A 82 -29.75 -25.22 19.35
CA ASP A 82 -29.53 -24.02 20.14
C ASP A 82 -28.05 -23.91 20.60
N ILE A 83 -27.45 -25.02 21.04
CA ILE A 83 -26.02 -25.08 21.39
C ILE A 83 -25.15 -24.76 20.16
N LYS A 84 -25.46 -25.40 19.03
CA LYS A 84 -24.74 -25.17 17.77
C LYS A 84 -24.83 -23.70 17.34
N LEU A 85 -26.00 -23.06 17.47
CA LEU A 85 -26.17 -21.64 17.16
C LEU A 85 -25.29 -20.75 18.04
N ILE A 86 -25.20 -21.04 19.35
CA ILE A 86 -24.33 -20.30 20.28
C ILE A 86 -22.86 -20.42 19.86
N ASP A 87 -22.40 -21.63 19.52
CA ASP A 87 -21.02 -21.86 19.12
C ASP A 87 -20.69 -21.17 17.79
N GLU A 88 -21.62 -21.19 16.84
CA GLU A 88 -21.49 -20.45 15.58
C GLU A 88 -21.41 -18.94 15.81
N ILE A 89 -22.26 -18.37 16.68
CA ILE A 89 -22.21 -16.94 17.04
C ILE A 89 -20.88 -16.59 17.70
N LYS A 90 -20.40 -17.39 18.65
CA LYS A 90 -19.10 -17.17 19.32
C LYS A 90 -17.96 -17.18 18.33
N LYS A 91 -17.94 -18.18 17.44
CA LYS A 91 -16.91 -18.31 16.40
C LYS A 91 -16.93 -17.12 15.45
N GLU A 92 -18.11 -16.72 14.97
CA GLU A 92 -18.27 -15.60 14.04
C GLU A 92 -17.91 -14.26 14.69
N ARG A 93 -18.22 -14.05 15.98
CA ARG A 93 -17.75 -12.89 16.75
C ARG A 93 -16.22 -12.83 16.83
N ALA A 94 -15.58 -13.96 17.14
CA ALA A 94 -14.11 -14.04 17.24
C ALA A 94 -13.46 -13.75 15.87
N GLU A 95 -14.02 -14.31 14.80
CA GLU A 95 -13.54 -14.08 13.44
C GLU A 95 -13.71 -12.61 13.01
N ILE A 96 -14.86 -11.98 13.30
CA ILE A 96 -15.09 -10.56 13.04
C ILE A 96 -14.10 -9.69 13.82
N ALA A 97 -13.82 -10.01 15.09
CA ALA A 97 -12.84 -9.28 15.89
C ALA A 97 -11.42 -9.39 15.29
N ALA A 98 -11.01 -10.60 14.89
CA ALA A 98 -9.72 -10.82 14.24
C ALA A 98 -9.62 -10.07 12.89
N ARG A 99 -10.67 -10.11 12.07
CA ARG A 99 -10.75 -9.37 10.80
C ARG A 99 -10.67 -7.85 11.00
N LYS A 100 -11.34 -7.32 12.03
CA LYS A 100 -11.23 -5.89 12.40
C LYS A 100 -9.79 -5.51 12.76
N GLN A 101 -9.14 -6.33 13.59
CA GLN A 101 -7.75 -6.09 13.97
C GLN A 101 -6.80 -6.13 12.75
N ALA A 102 -6.98 -7.11 11.86
CA ALA A 102 -6.21 -7.21 10.62
C ALA A 102 -6.45 -6.00 9.71
N LEU A 103 -7.69 -5.51 9.62
CA LEU A 103 -8.04 -4.32 8.84
C LEU A 103 -7.33 -3.06 9.37
N GLU A 104 -7.31 -2.87 10.69
CA GLU A 104 -6.58 -1.76 11.32
C GLU A 104 -5.07 -1.85 11.06
N GLN A 105 -4.48 -3.05 11.07
CA GLN A 105 -3.08 -3.24 10.70
C GLN A 105 -2.82 -2.91 9.23
N SER A 106 -3.72 -3.31 8.32
CA SER A 106 -3.62 -2.96 6.89
C SER A 106 -3.72 -1.46 6.66
N ARG A 107 -4.63 -0.76 7.37
CA ARG A 107 -4.75 0.71 7.33
C ARG A 107 -3.48 1.39 7.85
N ALA A 108 -2.93 0.93 8.96
CA ALA A 108 -1.66 1.45 9.48
C ALA A 108 -0.52 1.25 8.48
N LYS A 109 -0.44 0.08 7.85
CA LYS A 109 0.55 -0.21 6.80
C LYS A 109 0.38 0.70 5.58
N LEU A 110 -0.86 1.00 5.18
CA LEU A 110 -1.12 1.92 4.07
C LEU A 110 -0.56 3.32 4.36
N VAL A 111 -0.79 3.84 5.56
CA VAL A 111 -0.24 5.15 6.01
C VAL A 111 1.29 5.16 5.98
N GLU A 112 1.93 4.08 6.42
CA GLU A 112 3.39 3.97 6.38
C GLU A 112 3.93 3.91 4.94
N LEU A 113 3.25 3.20 4.04
CA LEU A 113 3.59 3.17 2.62
C LEU A 113 3.40 4.55 1.96
N GLU A 114 2.39 5.32 2.37
CA GLU A 114 2.18 6.70 1.90
C GLU A 114 3.33 7.63 2.32
N LYS A 115 3.72 7.58 3.60
CA LYS A 115 4.88 8.33 4.09
C LYS A 115 6.15 7.94 3.35
N ALA A 116 6.37 6.64 3.15
CA ALA A 116 7.53 6.14 2.41
C ALA A 116 7.53 6.62 0.95
N ALA A 117 6.37 6.64 0.28
CA ALA A 117 6.24 7.15 -1.08
C ALA A 117 6.58 8.64 -1.16
N VAL A 118 6.05 9.47 -0.26
CA VAL A 118 6.33 10.92 -0.19
C VAL A 118 7.82 11.17 0.06
N ALA A 119 8.42 10.48 1.02
CA ALA A 119 9.85 10.60 1.30
C ALA A 119 10.70 10.21 0.08
N LYS A 120 10.31 9.14 -0.63
CA LYS A 120 11.03 8.70 -1.82
C LYS A 120 10.89 9.66 -2.99
N GLN A 121 9.72 10.26 -3.16
CA GLN A 121 9.47 11.31 -4.15
C GLN A 121 10.38 12.53 -3.87
N ALA A 122 10.48 12.96 -2.61
CA ALA A 122 11.34 14.06 -2.21
C ALA A 122 12.84 13.76 -2.49
N GLU A 123 13.30 12.54 -2.19
CA GLU A 123 14.66 12.10 -2.52
C GLU A 123 14.95 12.16 -4.03
N ILE A 124 13.99 11.72 -4.86
CA ILE A 124 14.12 11.76 -6.31
C ILE A 124 14.22 13.21 -6.80
N GLU A 125 13.37 14.11 -6.32
CA GLU A 125 13.39 15.51 -6.71
C GLU A 125 14.68 16.22 -6.26
N GLN A 126 15.19 15.91 -5.07
CA GLN A 126 16.48 16.43 -4.63
C GLN A 126 17.62 15.98 -5.56
N LYS A 127 17.67 14.68 -5.89
CA LYS A 127 18.70 14.15 -6.79
C LYS A 127 18.61 14.71 -8.21
N LYS A 128 17.41 15.02 -8.69
CA LYS A 128 17.23 15.71 -9.97
C LYS A 128 17.83 17.12 -9.94
N LYS A 129 17.52 17.91 -8.90
CA LYS A 129 18.09 19.25 -8.72
C LYS A 129 19.61 19.23 -8.62
N GLU A 130 20.17 18.29 -7.83
CA GLU A 130 21.63 18.11 -7.73
C GLU A 130 22.24 17.80 -9.11
N ARG A 131 21.60 16.92 -9.88
CA ARG A 131 22.04 16.58 -11.24
C ARG A 131 21.99 17.77 -12.19
N GLU A 132 20.93 18.59 -12.12
CA GLU A 132 20.80 19.80 -12.95
C GLU A 132 21.91 20.82 -12.65
N VAL A 133 22.21 21.05 -11.37
CA VAL A 133 23.30 21.96 -10.96
C VAL A 133 24.64 21.46 -11.49
N VAL A 134 24.94 20.16 -11.35
CA VAL A 134 26.18 19.56 -11.86
C VAL A 134 26.25 19.67 -13.39
N LEU A 135 25.14 19.44 -14.08
CA LEU A 135 25.07 19.56 -15.54
C LEU A 135 25.33 20.99 -16.01
N GLN A 136 24.71 21.98 -15.38
CA GLN A 136 24.93 23.40 -15.69
C GLN A 136 26.40 23.81 -15.46
N LYS A 137 26.99 23.36 -14.33
CA LYS A 137 28.41 23.61 -14.05
C LYS A 137 29.30 23.01 -15.14
N ALA A 138 29.08 21.76 -15.51
CA ALA A 138 29.85 21.10 -16.56
C ALA A 138 29.69 21.78 -17.94
N GLN A 139 28.51 22.30 -18.26
CA GLN A 139 28.27 23.06 -19.48
C GLN A 139 29.02 24.40 -19.48
N ASN A 140 29.01 25.12 -18.36
CA ASN A 140 29.74 26.38 -18.20
C ASN A 140 31.25 26.14 -18.28
N ASP A 141 31.77 25.16 -17.54
CA ASP A 141 33.20 24.80 -17.56
C ASP A 141 33.66 24.43 -18.97
N ARG A 142 32.82 23.69 -19.73
CA ARG A 142 33.08 23.38 -21.14
C ARG A 142 33.11 24.64 -22.02
N ALA A 143 32.14 25.54 -21.84
CA ALA A 143 32.10 26.78 -22.63
C ALA A 143 33.33 27.65 -22.38
N THR A 144 33.73 27.82 -21.12
CA THR A 144 34.95 28.56 -20.74
C THR A 144 36.20 27.89 -21.30
N ALA A 145 36.31 26.56 -21.23
CA ALA A 145 37.44 25.84 -21.82
C ALA A 145 37.50 26.00 -23.34
N MET A 146 36.36 25.98 -24.03
CA MET A 146 36.30 26.20 -25.49
C MET A 146 36.75 27.63 -25.85
N GLN A 147 36.31 28.65 -25.10
CA GLN A 147 36.78 30.02 -25.30
C GLN A 147 38.29 30.16 -25.11
N ALA A 148 38.84 29.56 -24.05
CA ALA A 148 40.28 29.59 -23.80
C ALA A 148 41.09 28.91 -24.93
N VAL A 149 40.58 27.79 -25.47
CA VAL A 149 41.20 27.11 -26.62
C VAL A 149 41.17 28.00 -27.87
N GLU A 150 40.07 28.70 -28.11
CA GLU A 150 39.92 29.60 -29.25
C GLU A 150 40.85 30.82 -29.15
N GLU A 151 40.98 31.42 -27.96
CA GLU A 151 41.94 32.49 -27.67
C GLU A 151 43.40 32.04 -27.88
N LEU A 152 43.77 30.84 -27.39
CA LEU A 152 45.10 30.26 -27.59
C LEU A 152 45.42 30.04 -29.07
N ASN A 153 44.44 29.53 -29.84
CA ASN A 153 44.60 29.33 -31.28
C ASN A 153 44.77 30.66 -32.03
N ALA A 154 43.98 31.69 -31.67
CA ALA A 154 44.10 33.02 -32.26
C ALA A 154 45.47 33.65 -31.93
N SER A 155 45.93 33.56 -30.68
CA SER A 155 47.25 34.04 -30.25
C SER A 155 48.38 33.31 -31.00
N SER A 156 48.30 31.99 -31.12
CA SER A 156 49.26 31.19 -31.88
C SER A 156 49.33 31.58 -33.36
N ALA A 157 48.18 31.82 -33.99
CA ALA A 157 48.10 32.30 -35.37
C ALA A 157 48.75 33.69 -35.54
N GLN A 158 48.49 34.62 -34.61
CA GLN A 158 49.11 35.95 -34.60
C GLN A 158 50.63 35.88 -34.47
N ILE A 159 51.14 35.10 -33.51
CA ILE A 159 52.58 34.90 -33.32
C ILE A 159 53.22 34.32 -34.58
N THR A 160 52.57 33.33 -35.19
CA THR A 160 53.05 32.70 -36.43
C THR A 160 53.14 33.71 -37.58
N ALA A 161 52.12 34.57 -37.74
CA ALA A 161 52.13 35.61 -38.76
C ALA A 161 53.26 36.63 -38.54
N LEU A 162 53.47 37.04 -37.29
CA LEU A 162 54.52 38.00 -36.90
C LEU A 162 55.92 37.44 -37.14
N LEU A 163 56.14 36.16 -36.84
CA LEU A 163 57.39 35.45 -37.14
C LEU A 163 57.65 35.39 -38.65
N LYS A 164 56.64 35.07 -39.47
CA LYS A 164 56.76 35.07 -40.94
C LYS A 164 57.10 36.45 -41.49
N ALA A 165 56.41 37.50 -41.03
CA ALA A 165 56.67 38.87 -41.45
C ALA A 165 58.12 39.31 -41.14
N ARG A 166 58.59 39.01 -39.92
CA ARG A 166 59.97 39.34 -39.51
C ARG A 166 61.04 38.56 -40.28
N GLN A 167 60.75 37.31 -40.64
CA GLN A 167 61.65 36.51 -41.49
C GLN A 167 61.73 37.12 -42.90
N ALA A 168 60.59 37.54 -43.47
CA ALA A 168 60.54 38.18 -44.78
C ALA A 168 61.30 39.52 -44.80
N GLU A 169 61.13 40.38 -43.79
CA GLU A 169 61.90 41.62 -43.65
C GLU A 169 63.41 41.37 -43.58
N ARG A 170 63.83 40.39 -42.78
CA ARG A 170 65.26 40.02 -42.67
C ARG A 170 65.82 39.50 -43.99
N ALA A 171 65.04 38.73 -44.74
CA ALA A 171 65.45 38.24 -46.07
C ALA A 171 65.59 39.39 -47.07
N ALA A 172 64.62 40.33 -47.10
CA ALA A 172 64.66 41.51 -47.96
C ALA A 172 65.83 42.44 -47.61
N ALA A 173 66.10 42.67 -46.32
CA ALA A 173 67.23 43.48 -45.87
C ALA A 173 68.59 42.87 -46.24
N ARG A 174 68.71 41.53 -46.25
CA ARG A 174 69.92 40.85 -46.73
C ARG A 174 70.10 40.99 -48.24
N ALA A 175 69.02 40.82 -49.01
CA ALA A 175 69.05 40.97 -50.46
C ALA A 175 69.35 42.41 -50.91
N ALA A 176 69.07 43.42 -50.08
CA ALA A 176 69.38 44.83 -50.36
C ALA A 176 70.80 45.24 -49.91
N ALA A 177 71.49 44.40 -49.15
CA ALA A 177 72.86 44.64 -48.67
C ALA A 177 73.94 43.90 -49.49
N GLU A 178 73.52 43.02 -50.41
CA GLU A 178 74.34 42.43 -51.48
C GLU A 178 74.28 43.29 -52.75
#